data_AF-A0A218ZNA2-F1
#
_entry.id   AF-A0A218ZNA2-F1
#
_cell.length_a   1.000
_cell.length_b   1.000
_cell.length_c   1.000
_cell.angle_alpha   90.00
_cell.angle_beta   90.00
_cell.angle_gamma   90.00
#
_symmetry.space_group_name_H-M   'P 1'
#
loop_
_entity.id
_entity.type
_entity.pdbx_description
1 polymer ?
#
loop_
_entity_poly.entity_id
_entity_poly.type
_entity_poly.pdbx_seq_one_letter_code
_entity_poly.pdbx_strand_id
1 'polypeptide(L)'
;MKGSPYRKRYILIEFSEMKSADYLSMECRRIFNTREKYRDRSFIIIKTDQFLKDQVCTFVEQRIRGVRIITVSGTIKKCKRTMGALVNEHLQII
;
A
#
# COMPACT_ATOMS: atom_id res chain seq x y z
N MET A 1 24.38 6.61 15.11
CA MET A 1 23.27 5.90 15.78
C MET A 1 22.68 4.85 14.84
N LYS A 2 22.88 3.55 15.11
CA LYS A 2 22.23 2.47 14.33
C LYS A 2 20.74 2.45 14.72
N GLY A 3 19.88 3.02 13.87
CA GLY A 3 18.44 3.08 14.13
C GLY A 3 17.82 1.68 14.20
N SER A 4 16.85 1.51 15.11
CA SER A 4 16.16 0.23 15.41
C SER A 4 15.90 -0.61 14.15
N PRO A 5 16.17 -1.94 14.19
CA PRO A 5 15.90 -2.84 13.07
C PRO A 5 14.40 -2.95 12.79
N TYR A 6 13.56 -2.73 13.81
CA TYR A 6 12.10 -2.71 13.70
C TYR A 6 11.61 -1.41 13.08
N ARG A 7 11.77 -1.29 11.77
CA ARG A 7 11.29 -0.14 11.00
C ARG A 7 9.94 -0.44 10.37
N LYS A 8 9.01 0.49 10.54
CA LYS A 8 7.73 0.46 9.85
C LYS A 8 7.93 0.70 8.35
N ARG A 9 7.06 0.09 7.54
CA ARG A 9 6.94 0.32 6.11
C ARG A 9 5.50 0.60 5.75
N TYR A 10 5.34 1.40 4.71
CA TYR A 10 4.07 1.81 4.14
C TYR A 10 4.06 1.38 2.69
N ILE A 11 3.06 0.61 2.31
CA ILE A 11 2.87 0.09 0.95
C ILE A 11 1.68 0.86 0.38
N LEU A 12 1.92 1.62 -0.69
CA LEU A 12 0.88 2.27 -1.47
C LEU A 12 0.43 1.30 -2.56
N ILE A 13 -0.87 1.03 -2.60
CA ILE A 13 -1.49 0.08 -3.50
C ILE A 13 -2.64 0.81 -4.19
N GLU A 14 -2.67 0.72 -5.51
CA GLU A 14 -3.78 1.16 -6.33
C GLU A 14 -4.73 -0.02 -6.54
N PHE A 15 -6.03 0.25 -6.62
CA PHE A 15 -7.04 -0.76 -6.91
C PHE A 15 -8.08 -0.22 -7.89
N SER A 16 -8.60 -1.09 -8.77
CA SER A 16 -9.65 -0.75 -9.73
C SER A 16 -11.06 -0.86 -9.16
N GLU A 17 -11.24 -1.75 -8.17
CA GLU A 17 -12.54 -2.05 -7.59
C GLU A 17 -12.52 -1.92 -6.06
N MET A 18 -13.57 -1.32 -5.50
CA MET A 18 -13.71 -1.19 -4.03
C MET A 18 -13.75 -2.56 -3.33
N LYS A 19 -14.33 -3.58 -3.96
CA LYS A 19 -14.34 -4.96 -3.44
C LYS A 19 -12.92 -5.51 -3.27
N SER A 20 -12.01 -5.21 -4.20
CA SER A 20 -10.60 -5.59 -4.08
C SER A 20 -9.92 -4.90 -2.90
N ALA A 21 -10.23 -3.62 -2.65
CA ALA A 21 -9.69 -2.88 -1.50
C ALA A 21 -10.16 -3.45 -0.15
N ASP A 22 -11.43 -3.82 -0.05
CA ASP A 22 -11.99 -4.45 1.15
C ASP A 22 -11.37 -5.82 1.42
N TYR A 23 -11.31 -6.66 0.39
CA TYR A 23 -10.69 -7.98 0.47
C TYR A 23 -9.20 -7.88 0.86
N LEU A 24 -8.47 -6.98 0.22
CA LEU A 24 -7.06 -6.70 0.51
C LEU A 24 -6.85 -6.28 1.97
N SER A 25 -7.66 -5.36 2.47
CA SER A 25 -7.56 -4.89 3.86
C SER A 25 -7.86 -5.99 4.87
N MET A 26 -8.88 -6.80 4.59
CA MET A 26 -9.27 -7.93 5.42
C MET A 26 -8.17 -8.99 5.46
N GLU A 27 -7.68 -9.44 4.31
CA GLU A 27 -6.71 -10.53 4.23
C GLU A 27 -5.33 -10.10 4.74
N CYS A 28 -4.86 -8.90 4.39
CA CYS A 28 -3.59 -8.40 4.90
C CYS A 28 -3.62 -8.22 6.43
N ARG A 29 -4.78 -7.90 7.02
CA ARG A 29 -4.95 -7.89 8.47
C ARG A 29 -4.96 -9.30 9.04
N ARG A 30 -5.67 -10.24 8.41
CA ARG A 30 -5.81 -11.63 8.87
C ARG A 30 -4.47 -12.39 8.87
N ILE A 31 -3.69 -12.26 7.80
CA ILE A 31 -2.47 -13.05 7.58
C ILE A 31 -1.26 -12.38 8.23
N PHE A 32 -1.10 -11.07 8.05
CA PHE A 32 0.14 -10.36 8.42
C PHE A 32 -0.05 -9.41 9.60
N ASN A 33 -1.24 -9.36 10.21
CA ASN A 33 -1.60 -8.41 11.27
C ASN A 33 -1.28 -6.94 10.90
N THR A 34 -1.36 -6.64 9.60
CA THR A 34 -1.11 -5.28 9.11
C THR A 34 -2.33 -4.39 9.34
N ARG A 35 -2.11 -3.07 9.30
CA ARG A 35 -3.18 -2.09 9.48
C ARG A 35 -3.27 -1.20 8.26
N GLU A 36 -4.48 -1.04 7.74
CA GLU A 36 -4.81 0.07 6.85
C GLU A 36 -4.54 1.40 7.57
N LYS A 37 -3.93 2.35 6.86
CA LYS A 37 -3.65 3.69 7.38
C LYS A 37 -4.29 4.82 6.61
N TYR A 38 -4.67 4.55 5.39
CA TYR A 38 -5.30 5.51 4.52
C TYR A 38 -5.99 4.75 3.41
N ARG A 39 -7.16 5.23 3.03
CA ARG A 39 -7.88 4.78 1.86
C ARG A 39 -8.51 5.99 1.21
N ASP A 40 -8.41 6.02 -0.10
CA ASP A 40 -9.00 7.01 -0.99
C ASP A 40 -9.47 6.27 -2.25
N ARG A 41 -10.37 6.89 -3.02
CA ARG A 41 -11.16 6.30 -4.12
C ARG A 41 -10.55 5.08 -4.82
N SER A 42 -9.28 5.17 -5.23
CA SER A 42 -8.55 4.12 -5.97
C SER A 42 -7.23 3.70 -5.30
N PHE A 43 -6.95 4.17 -4.09
CA PHE A 43 -5.68 3.96 -3.41
C PHE A 43 -5.84 3.55 -1.95
N ILE A 44 -4.98 2.65 -1.50
CA ILE A 44 -4.88 2.23 -0.10
C ILE A 44 -3.43 2.22 0.34
N ILE A 45 -3.20 2.62 1.60
CA ILE A 45 -1.89 2.54 2.24
C ILE A 45 -1.97 1.54 3.38
N ILE A 46 -1.24 0.43 3.24
CA ILE A 46 -1.04 -0.55 4.30
C ILE A 46 0.22 -0.23 5.06
N LYS A 47 0.15 -0.31 6.39
CA LYS A 47 1.32 -0.28 7.27
C LYS A 47 1.72 -1.70 7.67
N THR A 48 2.99 -2.00 7.41
CA THR A 48 3.66 -3.24 7.79
C THR A 48 5.01 -2.93 8.44
N ASP A 49 5.81 -3.94 8.73
CA ASP A 49 7.21 -3.81 9.14
C ASP A 49 8.18 -4.16 8.00
N GLN A 50 9.45 -3.85 8.23
CA GLN A 50 10.53 -4.05 7.25
C GLN A 50 10.75 -5.52 6.90
N PHE A 51 10.43 -6.46 7.80
CA PHE A 51 10.65 -7.90 7.59
C PHE A 51 9.49 -8.54 6.84
N LEU A 52 8.28 -8.06 7.05
CA LEU A 52 7.07 -8.54 6.38
C LEU A 52 6.80 -7.85 5.04
N LYS A 53 7.45 -6.70 4.73
CA LYS A 53 7.13 -5.92 3.52
C LYS A 53 7.13 -6.75 2.23
N ASP A 54 8.11 -7.63 2.07
CA ASP A 54 8.28 -8.39 0.84
C ASP A 54 7.22 -9.49 0.74
N GLN A 55 6.91 -10.16 1.85
CA GLN A 55 5.84 -11.15 1.92
C GLN A 55 4.46 -10.53 1.65
N VAL A 56 4.21 -9.33 2.20
CA VAL A 56 2.97 -8.60 1.94
C VAL A 56 2.88 -8.21 0.46
N CYS A 57 3.97 -7.70 -0.13
CA CYS A 57 4.00 -7.37 -1.55
C CYS A 57 3.70 -8.60 -2.43
N THR A 58 4.41 -9.70 -2.20
CA THR A 58 4.20 -10.96 -2.93
C THR A 58 2.76 -11.47 -2.78
N PHE A 59 2.20 -11.42 -1.57
CA PHE A 59 0.82 -11.82 -1.34
C PHE A 59 -0.16 -10.96 -2.15
N VAL A 60 -0.01 -9.63 -2.09
CA VAL A 60 -0.90 -8.69 -2.80
C VAL A 60 -0.84 -8.94 -4.31
N GLU A 61 0.36 -9.03 -4.89
CA GLU A 61 0.54 -9.22 -6.34
C GLU A 61 0.03 -10.57 -6.84
N GLN A 62 0.16 -11.64 -6.04
CA GLN A 62 -0.21 -13.00 -6.46
C GLN A 62 -1.67 -13.36 -6.19
N ARG A 63 -2.26 -12.83 -5.10
CA ARG A 63 -3.56 -13.29 -4.60
C ARG A 63 -4.70 -12.34 -4.88
N ILE A 64 -4.41 -11.07 -5.11
CA ILE A 64 -5.45 -10.05 -5.21
C ILE A 64 -5.45 -9.53 -6.64
N ARG A 65 -6.59 -9.71 -7.34
CA ARG A 65 -6.77 -9.21 -8.70
C ARG A 65 -7.21 -7.75 -8.69
N GLY A 66 -6.84 -7.02 -9.75
CA GLY A 66 -7.24 -5.61 -9.92
C GLY A 66 -6.55 -4.67 -8.93
N VAL A 67 -5.38 -5.05 -8.41
CA VAL A 67 -4.55 -4.20 -7.56
C VAL A 67 -3.14 -4.10 -8.13
N ARG A 68 -2.49 -2.97 -7.88
CA ARG A 68 -1.12 -2.69 -8.31
C ARG A 68 -0.34 -2.04 -7.18
N ILE A 69 0.81 -2.60 -6.83
CA ILE A 69 1.70 -1.96 -5.87
C ILE A 69 2.40 -0.80 -6.56
N ILE A 70 2.22 0.40 -6.04
CA ILE A 70 2.82 1.61 -6.59
C ILE A 70 4.18 1.87 -5.96
N THR A 71 4.28 1.79 -4.63
CA THR A 71 5.55 2.03 -3.94
C THR A 71 5.56 1.49 -2.52
N VAL A 72 6.76 1.15 -2.03
CA VAL A 72 7.04 0.84 -0.63
C VAL A 72 7.95 1.92 -0.04
N SER A 73 7.57 2.47 1.10
CA SER A 73 8.26 3.60 1.73
C SER A 73 8.43 3.44 3.25
N GLY A 74 9.42 4.13 3.81
CA GLY A 74 9.56 4.28 5.27
C GLY A 74 8.55 5.24 5.91
N THR A 75 7.88 6.09 5.14
CA THR A 75 6.92 7.09 5.64
C THR A 75 5.65 7.17 4.81
N ILE A 76 4.52 7.40 5.49
CA ILE A 76 3.22 7.65 4.86
C ILE A 76 3.22 8.93 4.01
N LYS A 77 4.00 9.95 4.38
CA LYS A 77 4.12 11.21 3.64
C LYS A 77 4.70 11.00 2.24
N LYS A 78 5.63 10.05 2.06
CA LYS A 78 6.14 9.71 0.72
C LYS A 78 5.04 9.04 -0.12
N CYS A 79 4.30 8.09 0.45
CA CYS A 79 3.18 7.44 -0.25
C CYS A 79 2.12 8.47 -0.69
N LYS A 80 1.70 9.37 0.20
CA LYS A 80 0.74 10.43 -0.15
C LYS A 80 1.25 11.39 -1.23
N ARG A 81 2.56 11.72 -1.22
CA ARG A 81 3.17 12.52 -2.30
C ARG A 81 3.17 11.78 -3.64
N THR A 82 3.54 10.50 -3.65
CA THR A 82 3.49 9.66 -4.85
C THR A 82 2.07 9.55 -5.39
N MET A 83 1.08 9.32 -4.51
CA MET A 83 -0.33 9.30 -4.88
C MET A 83 -0.78 10.64 -5.48
N GLY A 84 -0.41 11.77 -4.88
CA GLY A 84 -0.73 13.09 -5.44
C GLY A 84 -0.10 13.35 -6.81
N ALA A 85 1.14 12.88 -7.03
CA ALA A 85 1.78 12.97 -8.34
C ALA A 85 1.03 12.14 -9.41
N LEU A 86 0.64 10.91 -9.08
CA LEU A 86 -0.13 10.06 -9.99
C LEU A 86 -1.51 10.64 -10.35
N VAL A 87 -2.21 11.20 -9.35
CA VAL A 87 -3.51 11.85 -9.59
C VAL A 87 -3.35 13.06 -10.51
N ASN A 88 -2.28 13.85 -10.33
CA ASN A 88 -2.01 15.00 -11.20
C ASN A 88 -1.62 14.60 -12.63
N GLU A 89 -0.84 13.54 -12.82
CA GLU A 89 -0.51 13.01 -14.15
C GLU A 89 -1.76 12.58 -14.91
N HIS A 90 -2.71 11.92 -14.25
CA HIS A 90 -3.98 11.54 -14.86
C HIS A 90 -4.85 12.75 -15.27
N LEU A 91 -4.73 13.88 -14.58
CA LEU A 91 -5.48 15.10 -14.89
C LEU A 91 -4.85 15.93 -16.02
N GLN A 92 -3.58 15.72 -16.37
CA GLN A 92 -2.91 16.42 -17.47
C GLN A 92 -3.16 15.79 -18.86
N ILE A 93 -3.87 14.66 -18.91
CA ILE A 93 -4.17 13.92 -20.16
C ILE A 93 -5.60 14.22 -20.66
N ILE A 94 -6.35 15.10 -19.99
CA ILE A 94 -7.70 15.55 -20.37
C ILE A 94 -7.63 17.01 -20.82
#